data_AF-A0A535L3T8-F1
#
_entry.id   AF-A0A535L3T8-F1
#
_cell.length_a   1.000
_cell.length_b   1.000
_cell.length_c   1.000
_cell.angle_alpha   90.00
_cell.angle_beta   90.00
_cell.angle_gamma   90.00
#
_symmetry.space_group_name_H-M   'P 1'
#
loop_
_entity.id
_entity.type
_entity.pdbx_description
1 polymer ?
#
loop_
_entity_poly.entity_id
_entity_poly.type
_entity_poly.pdbx_seq_one_letter_code
_entity_poly.pdbx_strand_id
1 'polypeptide(L)'
;MGTRMTDRPFPPARYSLLVVGSGPGALQLTYSLRRLGVEHAVISQDSEPGGMFRRWPIFQRMLSWTKPYANHERGSAAYERYDWNSLLGDDDANRAIMPRIMDGTSYFPSRPEMQRGLEAFATGTGLQIRYECRW
;
A
#
# COMPACT_ATOMS: atom_id res chain seq x y z
N MET A 1 -4.48 1.40 36.34
CA MET A 1 -3.68 2.22 35.40
C MET A 1 -4.54 2.41 34.15
N GLY A 2 -5.25 3.53 34.03
CA GLY A 2 -6.25 3.72 32.97
C GLY A 2 -5.60 3.87 31.60
N THR A 3 -5.99 3.02 30.66
CA THR A 3 -5.54 3.09 29.26
C THR A 3 -6.02 4.42 28.68
N ARG A 4 -5.11 5.35 28.40
CA ARG A 4 -5.42 6.55 27.63
C ARG A 4 -5.90 6.09 26.25
N MET A 5 -7.20 6.21 25.98
CA MET A 5 -7.73 6.01 24.63
C MET A 5 -7.19 7.14 23.77
N THR A 6 -6.21 6.83 22.92
CA THR A 6 -5.70 7.76 21.92
C THR A 6 -6.74 7.95 20.82
N ASP A 7 -6.86 9.14 20.23
CA ASP A 7 -7.68 9.39 19.03
C ASP A 7 -7.17 8.66 17.76
N ARG A 8 -6.07 7.90 17.89
CA ARG A 8 -5.53 7.06 16.83
C ARG A 8 -6.45 5.86 16.56
N PRO A 9 -6.61 5.45 15.29
CA PRO A 9 -7.42 4.29 14.93
C PRO A 9 -6.99 3.03 15.69
N PHE A 10 -7.94 2.12 15.87
CA PHE A 10 -7.76 0.82 16.51
C PHE A 10 -7.10 0.90 17.90
N PRO A 11 -7.76 1.50 18.92
CA PRO A 11 -7.23 1.51 20.28
C PRO A 11 -7.03 0.08 20.83
N PRO A 12 -6.26 -0.10 21.91
CA PRO A 12 -6.10 -1.41 22.55
C PRO A 12 -7.45 -2.06 22.88
N ALA A 13 -7.74 -3.17 22.22
CA ALA A 13 -8.99 -3.93 22.35
C ALA A 13 -8.81 -5.34 21.79
N ARG A 14 -9.85 -6.17 21.89
CA ARG A 14 -9.92 -7.47 21.22
C ARG A 14 -10.50 -7.29 19.82
N TYR A 15 -9.78 -7.74 18.81
CA TYR A 15 -10.22 -7.74 17.41
C TYR A 15 -10.33 -9.18 16.91
N SER A 16 -11.35 -9.48 16.11
CA SER A 16 -11.52 -10.80 15.49
C SER A 16 -10.50 -11.05 14.37
N LEU A 17 -10.05 -9.98 13.71
CA LEU A 17 -9.03 -10.00 12.68
C LEU A 17 -8.09 -8.80 12.87
N LEU A 18 -6.78 -9.09 12.87
CA LEU A 18 -5.72 -8.11 12.94
C LEU A 18 -4.78 -8.31 11.76
N VAL A 19 -4.66 -7.29 10.92
CA VAL A 19 -3.67 -7.22 9.85
C VAL A 19 -2.43 -6.52 10.40
N VAL A 20 -1.27 -7.14 10.21
CA VAL A 20 0.01 -6.63 10.71
C VAL A 20 0.89 -6.18 9.55
N GLY A 21 1.30 -4.92 9.59
CA GLY A 21 2.16 -4.26 8.61
C GLY A 21 1.44 -3.24 7.74
N SER A 22 2.23 -2.39 7.08
CA SER A 22 1.75 -1.33 6.18
C SER A 22 2.32 -1.45 4.76
N GLY A 23 2.80 -2.64 4.39
CA GLY A 23 3.33 -2.93 3.06
C GLY A 23 2.24 -3.23 2.01
N PRO A 24 2.62 -3.48 0.74
CA PRO A 24 1.68 -3.65 -0.37
C PRO A 24 0.61 -4.72 -0.11
N GLY A 25 1.01 -5.88 0.41
CA GLY A 25 0.08 -6.97 0.71
C GLY A 25 -0.93 -6.59 1.79
N ALA A 26 -0.49 -5.92 2.87
CA ALA A 26 -1.37 -5.47 3.94
C ALA A 26 -2.36 -4.40 3.46
N LEU A 27 -1.90 -3.45 2.63
CA LEU A 27 -2.77 -2.41 2.07
C LEU A 27 -3.83 -3.01 1.13
N GLN A 28 -3.45 -3.88 0.21
CA GLN A 28 -4.39 -4.55 -0.71
C GLN A 28 -5.38 -5.45 0.01
N LEU A 29 -4.92 -6.19 1.03
CA LEU A 29 -5.79 -7.03 1.84
C LEU A 29 -6.78 -6.18 2.63
N THR A 30 -6.31 -5.13 3.30
CA THR A 30 -7.16 -4.20 4.07
C THR A 30 -8.21 -3.55 3.17
N TYR A 31 -7.81 -3.08 1.98
CA TYR A 31 -8.73 -2.55 0.98
C TYR A 31 -9.83 -3.55 0.64
N SER A 32 -9.44 -4.79 0.28
CA SER A 32 -10.38 -5.84 -0.09
C SER A 32 -11.33 -6.23 1.05
N LEU A 33 -10.81 -6.38 2.27
CA LEU A 33 -11.61 -6.67 3.46
C LEU A 33 -12.63 -5.57 3.74
N ARG A 34 -12.22 -4.31 3.63
CA ARG A 34 -13.10 -3.15 3.82
C ARG A 34 -14.21 -3.12 2.77
N ARG A 35 -13.91 -3.42 1.51
CA ARG A 35 -14.91 -3.51 0.42
C ARG A 35 -15.92 -4.65 0.66
N LEU A 36 -15.49 -5.74 1.29
CA LEU A 36 -16.34 -6.86 1.67
C LEU A 36 -17.09 -6.65 2.99
N GLY A 37 -16.90 -5.51 3.67
CA GLY A 37 -17.54 -5.24 4.96
C GLY A 37 -16.99 -6.10 6.12
N VAL A 38 -15.79 -6.64 5.98
CA VAL A 38 -15.15 -7.44 7.04
C VAL A 38 -14.48 -6.49 8.03
N GLU A 39 -14.97 -6.47 9.27
CA GLU A 39 -14.38 -5.72 10.37
C GLU A 39 -12.98 -6.25 10.73
N HIS A 40 -11.99 -5.36 10.76
CA HIS A 40 -10.60 -5.70 11.09
C HIS A 40 -9.83 -4.48 11.58
N ALA A 41 -8.79 -4.74 12.38
CA ALA A 41 -7.81 -3.72 12.74
C ALA A 41 -6.55 -3.88 11.89
N VAL A 42 -5.85 -2.76 11.67
CA VAL A 42 -4.54 -2.74 11.02
C VAL A 42 -3.54 -2.03 11.90
N ILE A 43 -2.41 -2.67 12.17
CA ILE A 43 -1.31 -2.10 12.95
C ILE A 43 -0.02 -2.15 12.15
N SER A 44 0.87 -1.19 12.38
CA SER A 44 2.21 -1.20 11.81
C SER A 44 3.21 -0.59 12.78
N GLN A 45 4.43 -1.11 12.81
CA GLN A 45 5.55 -0.54 13.56
C GLN A 45 6.11 0.70 12.85
N ASP A 46 5.87 0.78 11.53
CA ASP A 46 6.28 1.90 10.71
C ASP A 46 5.49 3.15 11.11
N SER A 47 6.05 4.33 10.81
CA SER A 47 5.38 5.62 11.05
C SER A 47 4.33 5.96 9.99
N GLU A 48 4.44 5.38 8.79
CA GLU A 48 3.68 5.73 7.58
C GLU A 48 3.61 4.49 6.64
N PRO A 49 2.74 4.47 5.60
CA PRO A 49 2.66 3.36 4.66
C PRO A 49 4.01 3.01 4.01
N GLY A 50 4.18 1.73 3.69
CA GLY A 50 5.34 1.28 2.92
C GLY A 50 6.67 1.43 3.65
N GLY A 51 6.71 1.27 4.98
CA GLY A 51 7.92 1.49 5.77
C GLY A 51 9.15 0.69 5.31
N MET A 52 8.97 -0.51 4.73
CA MET A 52 10.05 -1.25 4.07
C MET A 52 10.79 -0.38 3.03
N PHE A 53 10.05 0.37 2.22
CA PHE A 53 10.59 1.24 1.18
C PHE A 53 11.22 2.53 1.70
N ARG A 54 11.24 2.76 3.02
CA ARG A 54 12.05 3.85 3.61
C ARG A 54 13.51 3.47 3.78
N ARG A 55 13.81 2.17 3.80
CA ARG A 55 15.17 1.64 3.99
C ARG A 55 15.62 0.68 2.90
N TRP A 56 14.73 -0.15 2.37
CA TRP A 56 15.02 -1.25 1.45
C TRP A 56 14.30 -1.08 0.12
N PRO A 57 14.80 -1.68 -0.98
CA PRO A 57 16.04 -2.46 -1.09
C PRO A 57 17.32 -1.61 -1.08
N ILE A 58 18.48 -2.23 -0.75
CA ILE A 58 19.79 -1.55 -0.70
C ILE A 58 20.11 -0.90 -2.05
N PHE A 59 19.96 -1.66 -3.13
CA PHE A 59 20.23 -1.22 -4.50
C PHE A 59 19.15 -0.31 -5.09
N GLN A 60 18.25 0.22 -4.25
CA GLN A 60 17.25 1.24 -4.54
C GLN A 60 16.21 0.89 -5.61
N ARG A 61 16.23 -0.29 -6.24
CA ARG A 61 15.26 -0.70 -7.26
C ARG A 61 14.68 -2.09 -7.00
N MET A 62 13.45 -2.27 -7.45
CA MET A 62 12.75 -3.55 -7.45
C MET A 62 13.37 -4.55 -8.43
N LEU A 63 13.16 -5.84 -8.16
CA LEU A 63 13.43 -6.93 -9.11
C LEU A 63 12.24 -7.16 -10.06
N SER A 64 11.03 -6.77 -9.64
CA SER A 64 9.81 -6.76 -10.45
C SER A 64 9.77 -5.55 -11.38
N TRP A 65 9.28 -5.76 -12.59
CA TRP A 65 9.16 -4.71 -13.60
C TRP A 65 7.75 -4.12 -13.71
N THR A 66 7.69 -2.90 -14.23
CA THR A 66 6.49 -2.19 -14.69
C THR A 66 6.85 -1.54 -16.02
N LYS A 67 6.12 -1.85 -17.09
CA LYS A 67 6.38 -1.32 -18.44
C LYS A 67 5.52 -0.08 -18.74
N PRO A 68 6.03 1.16 -18.61
CA PRO A 68 5.24 2.37 -18.78
C PRO A 68 4.70 2.60 -20.20
N TYR A 69 5.29 1.92 -21.20
CA TYR A 69 4.98 2.06 -22.62
C TYR A 69 4.40 0.77 -23.25
N ALA A 70 3.78 -0.11 -22.45
CA ALA A 70 3.04 -1.23 -23.03
C ALA A 70 1.85 -0.71 -23.86
N ASN A 71 1.53 -1.38 -24.97
CA ASN A 71 0.47 -0.98 -25.90
C ASN A 71 -0.94 -1.35 -25.39
N HIS A 72 -1.24 -0.99 -24.14
CA HIS A 72 -2.52 -1.20 -23.48
C HIS A 72 -2.85 0.00 -22.59
N GLU A 73 -4.14 0.27 -22.42
CA GLU A 73 -4.60 1.34 -21.53
C GLU A 73 -4.18 1.07 -20.09
N ARG A 74 -3.55 2.06 -19.45
CA ARG A 74 -3.09 1.96 -18.06
C ARG A 74 -4.26 1.68 -17.11
N GLY A 75 -4.13 0.66 -16.28
CA GLY A 75 -5.20 0.21 -15.37
C GLY A 75 -6.22 -0.73 -16.01
N SER A 76 -6.12 -1.05 -17.30
CA SER A 76 -6.89 -2.16 -17.84
C SER A 76 -6.35 -3.51 -17.35
N ALA A 77 -7.21 -4.52 -17.26
CA ALA A 77 -6.79 -5.89 -16.95
C ALA A 77 -5.75 -6.45 -17.94
N ALA A 78 -5.76 -5.95 -19.19
CA ALA A 78 -4.73 -6.28 -20.17
C ALA A 78 -3.37 -5.65 -19.80
N TYR A 79 -3.37 -4.39 -19.36
CA TYR A 79 -2.16 -3.67 -18.94
C TYR A 79 -1.54 -4.23 -17.66
N GLU A 80 -2.35 -4.71 -16.71
CA GLU A 80 -1.87 -5.29 -15.43
C GLU A 80 -0.89 -6.46 -15.64
N ARG A 81 -0.94 -7.16 -16.78
CA ARG A 81 0.05 -8.20 -17.13
C ARG A 81 1.47 -7.64 -17.31
N TYR A 82 1.59 -6.35 -17.57
CA TYR A 82 2.85 -5.63 -17.81
C TYR A 82 3.24 -4.71 -16.64
N ASP A 83 2.45 -4.68 -15.58
CA ASP A 83 2.66 -3.84 -14.42
C ASP A 83 2.50 -4.65 -13.13
N TRP A 84 3.63 -5.03 -12.55
CA TRP A 84 3.66 -5.91 -11.39
C TRP A 84 3.81 -5.16 -10.08
N ASN A 85 3.73 -3.83 -10.09
CA ASN A 85 3.97 -3.02 -8.90
C ASN A 85 2.81 -2.07 -8.56
N SER A 86 1.80 -1.96 -9.42
CA SER A 86 0.59 -1.19 -9.12
C SER A 86 -0.27 -1.83 -8.03
N LEU A 87 -0.91 -0.98 -7.23
CA LEU A 87 -1.98 -1.39 -6.32
C LEU A 87 -3.33 -1.21 -7.01
N LEU A 88 -4.12 -2.27 -6.97
CA LEU A 88 -5.41 -2.41 -7.65
C LEU A 88 -6.54 -1.86 -6.80
N GLY A 89 -7.62 -1.44 -7.45
CA GLY A 89 -8.82 -0.94 -6.82
C GLY A 89 -9.98 -0.92 -7.81
N ASP A 90 -11.20 -0.83 -7.29
CA ASP A 90 -12.42 -0.92 -8.09
C ASP A 90 -12.57 0.27 -9.05
N ASP A 91 -12.15 1.46 -8.63
CA ASP A 91 -12.22 2.70 -9.40
C ASP A 91 -10.83 3.33 -9.55
N ASP A 92 -10.64 4.21 -10.54
CA ASP A 92 -9.33 4.83 -10.81
C ASP A 92 -8.75 5.61 -9.62
N ALA A 93 -9.61 6.28 -8.84
CA ALA A 93 -9.23 7.02 -7.64
C ALA A 93 -8.71 6.09 -6.50
N ASN A 94 -9.08 4.82 -6.53
CA ASN A 94 -8.69 3.80 -5.56
C ASN A 94 -7.48 2.99 -6.02
N ARG A 95 -6.79 3.40 -7.09
CA ARG A 95 -5.62 2.70 -7.65
C ARG A 95 -4.36 3.52 -7.46
N ALA A 96 -3.24 2.83 -7.24
CA ALA A 96 -1.92 3.43 -7.38
C ALA A 96 -1.24 2.83 -8.62
N ILE A 97 -1.45 3.49 -9.75
CA ILE A 97 -0.89 3.06 -11.05
C ILE A 97 0.55 3.52 -11.13
N MET A 98 1.51 2.60 -10.98
CA MET A 98 2.94 2.89 -10.94
C MET A 98 3.48 3.69 -12.13
N PRO A 99 3.04 3.48 -13.37
CA PRO A 99 3.41 4.33 -14.51
C PRO A 99 3.05 5.81 -14.39
N ARG A 100 2.16 6.19 -13.46
CA ARG A 100 1.84 7.59 -13.13
C ARG A 100 2.80 8.19 -12.10
N ILE A 101 3.59 7.34 -11.43
CA ILE A 101 4.46 7.66 -10.30
C ILE A 101 5.94 7.56 -10.69
N MET A 102 6.25 6.63 -11.60
CA MET A 102 7.59 6.38 -12.10
C MET A 102 8.07 7.53 -12.98
N ASP A 103 9.35 7.85 -12.90
CA ASP A 103 10.00 8.87 -13.74
C ASP A 103 10.29 8.41 -15.18
N GLY A 104 10.16 7.10 -15.44
CA GLY A 104 10.36 6.50 -16.76
C GLY A 104 11.82 6.17 -17.10
N THR A 105 12.78 6.41 -16.21
CA THR A 105 14.21 6.12 -16.41
C THR A 105 14.54 4.63 -16.38
N SER A 106 13.61 3.80 -15.91
CA SER A 106 13.76 2.36 -15.80
C SER A 106 12.40 1.68 -15.75
N TYR A 107 12.38 0.38 -16.08
CA TYR A 107 11.21 -0.48 -15.84
C TYR A 107 11.17 -1.06 -14.43
N PHE A 108 12.20 -0.85 -13.63
CA PHE A 108 12.26 -1.35 -12.26
C PHE A 108 12.01 -0.19 -11.30
N PRO A 109 10.81 -0.08 -10.69
CA PRO A 109 10.51 1.02 -9.79
C PRO A 109 11.58 1.15 -8.71
N SER A 110 12.00 2.38 -8.50
CA SER A 110 12.85 2.75 -7.40
C SER A 110 12.10 2.65 -6.08
N ARG A 111 12.87 2.55 -5.01
CA ARG A 111 12.37 2.52 -3.64
C ARG A 111 11.48 3.74 -3.33
N PRO A 112 11.88 5.00 -3.63
CA PRO A 112 10.99 6.16 -3.44
C PRO A 112 9.72 6.12 -4.29
N GLU A 113 9.76 5.55 -5.51
CA GLU A 113 8.56 5.39 -6.34
C GLU A 113 7.57 4.41 -5.70
N MET A 114 8.06 3.26 -5.22
CA MET A 114 7.23 2.30 -4.48
C MET A 114 6.64 2.90 -3.21
N GLN A 115 7.44 3.65 -2.45
CA GLN A 115 6.96 4.36 -1.27
C GLN A 115 5.80 5.30 -1.62
N ARG A 116 5.99 6.18 -2.63
CA ARG A 116 4.94 7.10 -3.07
C ARG A 116 3.68 6.38 -3.55
N GLY A 117 3.82 5.24 -4.22
CA GLY A 117 2.69 4.40 -4.64
C GLY A 117 1.85 3.89 -3.48
N LEU A 118 2.50 3.43 -2.41
CA LEU A 118 1.81 2.92 -1.22
C LEU A 118 1.14 4.04 -0.42
N GLU A 119 1.79 5.19 -0.30
CA GLU A 119 1.23 6.39 0.33
C GLU A 119 0.01 6.92 -0.44
N ALA A 120 0.12 7.01 -1.76
CA ALA A 120 -0.97 7.41 -2.64
C ALA A 120 -2.15 6.45 -2.54
N PHE A 121 -1.89 5.13 -2.56
CA PHE A 121 -2.94 4.13 -2.40
C PHE A 121 -3.66 4.26 -1.07
N ALA A 122 -2.92 4.30 0.05
CA ALA A 122 -3.51 4.40 1.39
C ALA A 122 -4.34 5.68 1.56
N THR A 123 -3.86 6.80 1.01
CA THR A 123 -4.56 8.09 1.03
C THR A 123 -5.83 8.05 0.16
N GLY A 124 -5.71 7.61 -1.09
CA GLY A 124 -6.83 7.59 -2.05
C GLY A 124 -7.97 6.66 -1.64
N THR A 125 -7.65 5.58 -0.93
CA THR A 125 -8.63 4.60 -0.43
C THR A 125 -9.11 4.89 1.01
N GLY A 126 -8.51 5.88 1.69
CA GLY A 126 -8.85 6.27 3.05
C GLY A 126 -8.59 5.17 4.09
N LEU A 127 -7.64 4.27 3.85
CA LEU A 127 -7.35 3.18 4.78
C LEU A 127 -6.89 3.72 6.13
N GLN A 128 -7.47 3.18 7.18
CA GLN A 128 -7.06 3.48 8.55
C GLN A 128 -6.01 2.46 8.96
N ILE A 129 -4.91 2.95 9.54
CA ILE A 129 -3.81 2.12 10.06
C ILE A 129 -3.31 2.77 11.35
N ARG A 130 -3.10 1.95 12.39
CA ARG A 130 -2.42 2.41 13.61
C ARG A 130 -0.92 2.23 13.45
N TYR A 131 -0.23 3.34 13.16
CA TYR A 131 1.22 3.40 13.06
C TYR A 131 1.90 3.41 14.43
N GLU A 132 3.22 3.22 14.42
CA GLU A 132 4.09 3.19 15.60
C GLU A 132 3.67 2.14 16.65
N CYS A 133 3.03 1.07 16.19
CA CYS A 133 2.60 -0.04 17.03
C CYS A 133 3.57 -1.20 16.84
N ARG A 134 4.47 -1.37 17.82
CA ARG A 134 5.34 -2.54 17.91
C ARG A 134 4.60 -3.66 18.64
N TRP A 135 4.52 -4.83 18.01
CA TRP A 135 3.85 -6.02 18.53
C TRP A 135 4.85 -7.08 18.98
#